data_AF-A0A7W1S3B9-F1
#
_entry.id   AF-A0A7W1S3B9-F1
#
_cell.length_a   1.000
_cell.length_b   1.000
_cell.length_c   1.000
_cell.angle_alpha   90.00
_cell.angle_beta   90.00
_cell.angle_gamma   90.00
#
_symmetry.space_group_name_H-M   'P 1'
#
loop_
_entity.id
_entity.type
_entity.pdbx_description
1 polymer ?
#
loop_
_entity_poly.entity_id
_entity_poly.type
_entity_poly.pdbx_seq_one_letter_code
_entity_poly.pdbx_strand_id
1 'polypeptide(L)'
;MPRMTYTVDQRTAALVELERCRGDILRASLNTGIPERTLYTWRRRFYAENKRQQPPTLPPPKAIPAFNDDFESLSYIRKQMMSELVRLASTFQEDTAFATPQQRALILTQLIDRLIKLDAHLDPYTPTPMYQSPDEKFVPFFMRHNVEVIDDEENDQREEEEANDIDYNHRESKTEASLPPSDL
;
A
#
# COMPACT_ATOMS: atom_id res chain seq x y z
N MET A 1 32.44 37.18 -11.39
CA MET A 1 31.07 37.11 -10.85
C MET A 1 31.16 36.90 -9.34
N PRO A 2 30.74 37.86 -8.52
CA PRO A 2 30.76 37.73 -7.06
C PRO A 2 29.84 36.58 -6.63
N ARG A 3 30.33 35.70 -5.75
CA ARG A 3 29.51 34.64 -5.16
C ARG A 3 28.70 35.24 -4.01
N MET A 4 27.38 35.29 -4.14
CA MET A 4 26.51 35.63 -3.01
C MET A 4 26.62 34.54 -1.94
N THR A 5 27.07 34.93 -0.75
CA THR A 5 27.12 34.06 0.43
C THR A 5 25.89 34.30 1.29
N TYR A 6 25.02 33.31 1.39
CA TYR A 6 23.85 33.35 2.27
C TYR A 6 24.25 33.06 3.71
N THR A 7 23.66 33.78 4.66
CA THR A 7 23.88 33.53 6.08
C THR A 7 23.19 32.23 6.53
N VAL A 8 23.57 31.71 7.69
CA VAL A 8 22.95 30.50 8.26
C VAL A 8 21.47 30.76 8.55
N ASP A 9 21.13 31.93 9.09
CA ASP A 9 19.74 32.31 9.40
C ASP A 9 18.86 32.42 8.15
N GLN A 10 19.41 32.93 7.04
CA GLN A 10 18.69 32.94 5.77
C GLN A 10 18.43 31.52 5.25
N ARG A 11 19.40 30.62 5.42
CA ARG A 11 19.23 29.22 5.03
C ARG A 11 18.15 28.53 5.86
N THR A 12 18.14 28.72 7.17
CA THR A 12 17.14 28.10 8.06
C THR A 12 15.74 28.65 7.77
N ALA A 13 15.58 29.96 7.63
CA ALA A 13 14.31 30.58 7.25
C ALA A 13 13.79 30.05 5.91
N ALA A 14 14.67 29.89 4.92
CA ALA A 14 14.29 29.38 3.60
C ALA A 14 13.86 27.91 3.63
N LEU A 15 14.48 27.08 4.46
CA LEU A 15 14.06 25.69 4.64
C LEU A 15 12.70 25.59 5.35
N VAL A 16 12.44 26.44 6.35
CA VAL A 16 11.12 26.53 7.01
C VAL A 16 10.03 26.94 6.02
N GLU A 17 10.30 27.93 5.17
CA GLU A 17 9.35 28.35 4.14
C GLU A 17 9.11 27.25 3.09
N LEU A 18 10.14 26.47 2.76
CA LEU A 18 10.02 25.33 1.85
C LEU A 18 9.16 24.21 2.46
N GLU A 19 9.25 23.95 3.76
CA GLU A 19 8.33 23.05 4.47
C GLU A 19 6.89 23.58 4.47
N ARG A 20 6.70 24.88 4.73
CA ARG A 20 5.38 25.55 4.67
C ARG A 20 4.73 25.42 3.29
N CYS A 21 5.54 25.46 2.22
CA CYS A 21 5.09 25.27 0.84
C CYS A 21 4.98 23.79 0.42
N ARG A 22 5.01 22.83 1.35
CA ARG A 22 4.97 21.37 1.06
C ARG A 22 6.05 20.91 0.06
N GLY A 23 7.19 21.60 0.04
CA GLY A 23 8.30 21.29 -0.85
C GLY A 23 8.18 21.85 -2.26
N ASP A 24 7.23 22.75 -2.53
CA ASP A 24 7.17 23.51 -3.79
C ASP A 24 8.30 24.55 -3.85
N ILE A 25 9.28 24.28 -4.71
CA ILE A 25 10.52 25.08 -4.82
C ILE A 25 10.25 26.42 -5.50
N LEU A 26 9.37 26.47 -6.51
CA LEU A 26 9.05 27.69 -7.24
C LEU A 26 8.42 28.71 -6.30
N ARG A 27 7.42 28.26 -5.54
CA ARG A 27 6.71 29.10 -4.57
C ARG A 27 7.64 29.58 -3.45
N ALA A 28 8.47 28.70 -2.91
CA ALA A 28 9.45 29.08 -1.88
C ALA A 28 10.51 30.05 -2.41
N SER A 29 10.92 29.91 -3.68
CA SER A 29 11.87 30.82 -4.34
C SER A 29 11.29 32.22 -4.48
N LEU A 30 10.04 32.34 -4.92
CA LEU A 30 9.32 33.62 -5.01
C LEU A 30 9.17 34.29 -3.63
N ASN A 31 8.85 33.52 -2.59
CA ASN A 31 8.65 34.07 -1.24
C ASN A 31 9.94 34.54 -0.56
N THR A 32 11.05 33.84 -0.80
CA THR A 32 12.32 34.09 -0.10
C THR A 32 13.32 34.93 -0.91
N GLY A 33 13.09 35.08 -2.21
CA GLY A 33 14.04 35.70 -3.14
C GLY A 33 15.28 34.86 -3.42
N ILE A 34 15.36 33.62 -2.92
CA ILE A 34 16.51 32.75 -3.12
C ILE A 34 16.30 31.95 -4.41
N PRO A 35 17.29 31.87 -5.31
CA PRO A 35 17.16 31.13 -6.56
C PRO A 35 16.84 29.65 -6.34
N GLU A 36 15.96 29.09 -7.17
CA GLU A 36 15.50 27.69 -7.10
C GLU A 36 16.64 26.68 -7.01
N ARG A 37 17.71 26.89 -7.80
CA ARG A 37 18.90 26.02 -7.79
C ARG A 37 19.56 25.94 -6.42
N THR A 38 19.57 27.04 -5.68
CA THR A 38 20.13 27.12 -4.32
C THR A 38 19.23 26.36 -3.35
N LEU A 39 17.91 26.59 -3.40
CA LEU A 39 16.93 25.87 -2.58
C LEU A 39 16.97 24.36 -2.83
N TYR A 40 17.04 23.94 -4.09
CA TYR A 40 17.19 22.53 -4.46
C TYR A 40 18.45 21.91 -3.83
N THR A 41 19.57 22.63 -3.90
CA THR A 41 20.85 22.17 -3.34
C THR A 41 20.77 22.04 -1.82
N TRP A 42 20.15 23.02 -1.13
CA TRP A 42 19.97 22.98 0.31
C TRP A 42 19.02 21.87 0.74
N ARG A 43 17.88 21.71 0.07
CA ARG A 43 16.92 20.64 0.33
C ARG A 43 17.57 19.26 0.20
N ARG A 44 18.34 19.03 -0.87
CA ARG A 44 19.08 17.77 -1.08
C ARG A 44 20.06 17.50 0.06
N ARG A 45 20.83 18.52 0.49
CA ARG A 45 21.78 18.37 1.60
C ARG A 45 21.07 18.10 2.92
N PHE A 46 20.01 18.85 3.21
CA PHE A 46 19.21 18.67 4.42
C PHE A 46 18.65 17.25 4.53
N TYR A 47 18.08 16.69 3.46
CA TYR A 47 17.63 15.29 3.49
C TYR A 47 18.77 14.29 3.60
N ALA A 48 19.91 14.54 2.95
CA ALA A 48 21.07 13.66 3.06
C ALA A 48 21.64 13.66 4.49
N GLU A 49 21.64 14.81 5.15
CA GLU A 49 22.07 14.97 6.55
C GLU A 49 21.05 14.35 7.51
N ASN A 50 19.74 14.60 7.34
CA ASN A 50 18.69 13.97 8.16
C ASN A 50 18.69 12.45 8.02
N LYS A 51 18.87 11.92 6.79
CA LYS A 51 19.02 10.47 6.57
C LYS A 51 20.27 9.87 7.21
N ARG A 52 21.30 10.67 7.51
CA ARG A 52 22.50 10.22 8.23
C ARG A 52 22.33 10.31 9.74
N GLN A 53 21.56 11.28 10.23
CA GLN A 53 21.32 11.49 11.66
C GLN A 53 20.22 10.60 12.21
N GLN A 54 19.29 10.15 11.37
CA GLN A 54 18.50 8.97 11.66
C GLN A 54 19.27 7.76 11.12
N PRO A 55 20.08 7.04 11.94
CA PRO A 55 20.23 5.63 11.64
C PRO A 55 18.80 5.10 11.45
N PRO A 56 18.53 4.18 10.51
CA PRO A 56 17.28 3.46 10.52
C PRO A 56 17.25 2.70 11.86
N THR A 57 16.77 3.36 12.90
CA THR A 57 16.27 2.73 14.10
C THR A 57 15.03 2.03 13.59
N LEU A 58 15.27 0.86 12.98
CA LEU A 58 14.30 -0.19 12.91
C LEU A 58 13.68 -0.20 14.30
N PRO A 59 12.37 0.02 14.43
CA PRO A 59 11.72 -0.06 15.73
C PRO A 59 12.24 -1.35 16.36
N PRO A 60 12.76 -1.31 17.60
CA PRO A 60 13.37 -2.47 18.21
C PRO A 60 12.40 -3.63 18.01
N PRO A 61 12.87 -4.77 17.44
CA PRO A 61 11.99 -5.87 17.12
C PRO A 61 11.17 -6.16 18.37
N LYS A 62 9.83 -6.10 18.24
CA LYS A 62 8.95 -6.40 19.36
C LYS A 62 9.39 -7.76 19.89
N ALA A 63 9.81 -7.80 21.15
CA ALA A 63 10.32 -9.03 21.75
C ALA A 63 9.22 -10.09 21.60
N ILE A 64 9.52 -11.15 20.84
CA ILE A 64 8.61 -12.27 20.67
C ILE A 64 8.52 -12.93 22.07
N PRO A 65 7.31 -13.14 22.61
CA PRO A 65 7.16 -13.85 23.89
C PRO A 65 7.83 -15.22 23.82
N ALA A 66 8.44 -15.67 24.90
CA ALA A 66 8.87 -17.06 25.00
C ALA A 66 7.63 -17.95 25.18
N PHE A 67 7.46 -18.94 24.31
CA PHE A 67 6.33 -19.88 24.35
C PHE A 67 6.79 -21.19 24.99
N ASN A 68 5.94 -21.78 25.84
CA ASN A 68 6.23 -23.09 26.44
C ASN A 68 5.71 -24.25 25.58
N ASP A 69 4.77 -23.96 24.68
CA ASP A 69 4.07 -24.94 23.85
C ASP A 69 3.89 -24.38 22.42
N ASP A 70 3.91 -25.28 21.44
CA ASP A 70 3.68 -24.96 20.04
C ASP A 70 2.29 -24.37 19.83
N PHE A 71 1.29 -24.88 20.57
CA PHE A 71 -0.07 -24.33 20.54
C PHE A 71 -0.13 -22.85 20.94
N GLU A 72 0.62 -22.47 21.98
CA GLU A 72 0.69 -21.08 22.45
C GLU A 72 1.29 -20.17 21.37
N SER A 73 2.37 -20.64 20.73
CA SER A 73 3.03 -19.92 19.64
C SER A 73 2.09 -19.73 18.42
N LEU A 74 1.36 -20.77 18.01
CA LEU A 74 0.42 -20.71 16.90
C LEU A 74 -0.76 -19.80 17.22
N SER A 75 -1.27 -19.85 18.46
CA SER A 75 -2.35 -18.96 18.91
C SER A 75 -1.92 -17.48 18.91
N TYR A 76 -0.66 -17.20 19.26
CA TYR A 76 -0.09 -15.86 19.21
C TYR A 76 0.04 -15.37 17.78
N ILE A 77 0.56 -16.20 16.88
CA ILE A 77 0.67 -15.87 15.45
C ILE A 77 -0.71 -15.59 14.86
N ARG A 78 -1.73 -16.40 15.19
CA ARG A 78 -3.13 -16.17 14.78
C ARG A 78 -3.63 -14.78 15.19
N LYS A 79 -3.46 -14.42 16.47
CA LYS A 79 -3.87 -13.11 17.00
C LYS A 79 -3.13 -11.98 16.31
N GLN A 80 -1.82 -12.14 16.08
CA GLN A 80 -1.02 -11.14 15.39
C GLN A 80 -1.47 -10.96 13.94
N MET A 81 -1.72 -12.05 13.20
CA MET A 81 -2.22 -12.00 11.83
C MET A 81 -3.60 -11.32 11.74
N MET A 82 -4.52 -11.65 12.65
CA MET A 82 -5.82 -10.99 12.74
C MET A 82 -5.69 -9.49 12.99
N SER A 83 -4.82 -9.09 13.93
CA SER A 83 -4.55 -7.68 14.23
C SER A 83 -3.99 -6.93 13.02
N GLU A 84 -3.04 -7.52 12.30
CA GLU A 84 -2.47 -6.94 11.08
C GLU A 84 -3.50 -6.85 9.95
N LEU A 85 -4.38 -7.84 9.81
CA LEU A 85 -5.46 -7.82 8.81
C LEU A 85 -6.44 -6.68 9.07
N VAL A 86 -6.88 -6.52 10.32
CA VAL A 86 -7.75 -5.40 10.73
C VAL A 86 -7.06 -4.06 10.50
N ARG A 87 -5.77 -3.94 10.86
CA ARG A 87 -4.98 -2.74 10.64
C ARG A 87 -4.83 -2.40 9.14
N LEU A 88 -4.56 -3.40 8.30
CA LEU A 88 -4.44 -3.20 6.85
C LEU A 88 -5.78 -2.77 6.25
N ALA A 89 -6.88 -3.44 6.64
CA ALA A 89 -8.22 -3.10 6.19
C ALA A 89 -8.60 -1.65 6.56
N SER A 90 -8.23 -1.16 7.75
CA SER A 90 -8.47 0.23 8.12
C SER A 90 -7.62 1.21 7.31
N THR A 91 -6.34 0.89 7.07
CA THR A 91 -5.46 1.76 6.27
C THR A 91 -5.91 1.90 4.81
N PHE A 92 -6.64 0.92 4.26
CA PHE A 92 -7.11 0.99 2.88
C PHE A 92 -8.18 2.06 2.66
N GLN A 93 -8.94 2.40 3.69
CA GLN A 93 -9.94 3.46 3.62
C GLN A 93 -9.28 4.85 3.64
N GLU A 94 -8.19 4.99 4.37
CA GLU A 94 -7.56 6.28 4.66
C GLU A 94 -6.45 6.64 3.67
N ASP A 95 -5.72 5.63 3.16
CA ASP A 95 -4.47 5.87 2.45
C ASP A 95 -4.47 5.28 1.03
N THR A 96 -4.67 6.16 0.04
CA THR A 96 -4.61 5.83 -1.39
C THR A 96 -3.23 6.04 -1.98
N ALA A 97 -2.27 6.58 -1.22
CA ALA A 97 -0.98 7.00 -1.76
C ALA A 97 0.03 5.85 -1.94
N PHE A 98 -0.11 4.76 -1.17
CA PHE A 98 0.94 3.74 -1.09
C PHE A 98 0.70 2.47 -1.91
N ALA A 99 -0.55 2.16 -2.32
CA ALA A 99 -0.86 0.96 -3.07
C ALA A 99 -2.13 1.11 -3.91
N THR A 100 -2.15 0.50 -5.11
CA THR A 100 -3.34 0.47 -5.95
C THR A 100 -4.44 -0.38 -5.31
N PRO A 101 -5.74 -0.13 -5.59
CA PRO A 101 -6.84 -1.00 -5.12
C PRO A 101 -6.60 -2.49 -5.38
N GLN A 102 -6.06 -2.84 -6.54
CA GLN A 102 -5.77 -4.22 -6.92
C GLN A 102 -4.68 -4.87 -6.04
N GLN A 103 -3.57 -4.15 -5.80
CA GLN A 103 -2.50 -4.64 -4.92
C GLN A 103 -3.01 -4.86 -3.50
N ARG A 104 -3.89 -3.96 -3.04
CA ARG A 104 -4.54 -4.04 -1.74
C ARG A 104 -5.41 -5.28 -1.60
N ALA A 105 -6.27 -5.55 -2.59
CA ALA A 105 -7.08 -6.77 -2.64
C ALA A 105 -6.21 -8.04 -2.60
N LEU A 106 -5.14 -8.08 -3.41
CA LEU A 106 -4.24 -9.22 -3.49
C LEU A 106 -3.54 -9.50 -2.15
N ILE A 107 -3.08 -8.47 -1.45
CA ILE A 107 -2.47 -8.61 -0.11
C ILE A 107 -3.48 -9.18 0.90
N LEU A 108 -4.74 -8.69 0.88
CA LEU A 108 -5.78 -9.21 1.77
C LEU A 108 -6.08 -10.68 1.51
N THR A 109 -6.27 -11.07 0.25
CA THR A 109 -6.50 -12.47 -0.12
C THR A 109 -5.37 -13.37 0.37
N GLN A 110 -4.11 -12.96 0.17
CA GLN A 110 -2.96 -13.73 0.65
C GLN A 110 -2.91 -13.87 2.17
N LEU A 111 -3.31 -12.83 2.92
CA LEU A 111 -3.36 -12.89 4.38
C LEU A 111 -4.49 -13.81 4.88
N ILE A 112 -5.66 -13.74 4.25
CA ILE A 112 -6.81 -14.61 4.53
C ILE A 112 -6.43 -16.07 4.27
N ASP A 113 -5.82 -16.38 3.12
CA ASP A 113 -5.39 -17.75 2.79
C ASP A 113 -4.41 -18.31 3.81
N ARG A 114 -3.45 -17.49 4.25
CA ARG A 114 -2.49 -17.90 5.29
C ARG A 114 -3.17 -18.12 6.63
N LEU A 115 -4.18 -17.31 6.96
CA LEU A 115 -4.96 -17.47 8.19
C LEU A 115 -5.78 -18.77 8.15
N ILE A 116 -6.42 -19.09 7.02
CA ILE A 116 -7.16 -20.35 6.84
C ILE A 116 -6.23 -21.55 7.02
N LYS A 117 -5.04 -21.51 6.40
CA LYS A 117 -4.03 -22.57 6.56
C LYS A 117 -3.57 -22.71 8.01
N LEU A 118 -3.37 -21.58 8.70
CA LEU A 118 -2.98 -21.58 10.11
C LEU A 118 -4.08 -22.17 10.99
N ASP A 119 -5.35 -21.85 10.72
CA ASP A 119 -6.49 -22.41 11.44
C ASP A 119 -6.60 -23.93 11.22
N ALA A 120 -6.34 -24.43 10.01
CA ALA A 120 -6.27 -25.87 9.74
C ALA A 120 -5.15 -26.57 10.53
N HIS A 121 -4.02 -25.88 10.79
CA HIS A 121 -2.94 -26.41 11.62
C HIS A 121 -3.23 -26.36 13.13
N LEU A 122 -4.17 -25.53 13.57
CA LEU A 122 -4.61 -25.48 14.96
C LEU A 122 -5.62 -26.58 15.31
N ASP A 123 -6.31 -27.14 14.32
CA ASP A 123 -7.36 -28.13 14.50
C ASP A 123 -6.92 -29.36 15.34
N PRO A 124 -5.72 -29.96 15.13
CA PRO A 124 -5.24 -31.09 15.93
C PRO A 124 -5.03 -30.78 17.41
N TYR A 125 -4.85 -29.51 17.76
CA TYR A 125 -4.64 -29.06 19.13
C TYR A 125 -5.94 -28.67 19.83
N THR A 126 -7.04 -28.51 19.07
CA THR A 126 -8.35 -28.34 19.70
C THR A 126 -8.75 -29.69 20.28
N PRO A 127 -8.91 -29.82 21.61
CA PRO A 127 -9.31 -31.08 22.19
C PRO A 127 -10.69 -31.40 21.62
N THR A 128 -10.76 -32.41 20.76
CA THR A 128 -12.03 -32.96 20.30
C THR A 128 -12.81 -33.28 21.56
N PRO A 129 -13.99 -32.68 21.79
CA PRO A 129 -14.74 -32.93 23.02
C PRO A 129 -15.07 -34.42 23.05
N MET A 130 -14.31 -35.19 23.85
CA MET A 130 -14.38 -36.65 23.84
C MET A 130 -15.73 -37.20 24.32
N TYR A 131 -16.64 -36.36 24.79
CA TYR A 131 -17.96 -36.76 25.26
C TYR A 131 -18.99 -35.64 25.00
N GLN A 132 -19.63 -35.67 23.83
CA GLN A 132 -21.05 -35.38 23.79
C GLN A 132 -21.77 -36.72 23.81
N SER A 133 -22.33 -37.03 24.97
CA SER A 133 -23.23 -38.17 25.19
C SER A 133 -24.29 -38.22 24.09
N PRO A 134 -24.62 -39.39 23.51
CA PRO A 134 -25.54 -39.50 22.36
C PRO A 134 -27.02 -39.19 22.65
N ASP A 135 -27.40 -38.65 23.81
CA ASP A 135 -28.79 -38.73 24.28
C ASP A 135 -29.67 -37.49 24.07
N GLU A 136 -29.16 -36.43 23.45
CA GLU A 136 -30.04 -35.36 22.96
C GLU A 136 -30.02 -35.30 21.45
N LYS A 137 -31.22 -35.39 20.88
CA LYS A 137 -31.57 -35.28 19.46
C LYS A 137 -31.20 -33.90 18.92
N PHE A 138 -29.92 -33.56 18.94
CA PHE A 138 -29.41 -32.35 18.33
C PHE A 138 -29.37 -32.62 16.83
N VAL A 139 -30.47 -32.27 16.18
CA VAL A 139 -30.59 -32.21 14.73
C VAL A 139 -29.38 -31.40 14.24
N PRO A 140 -28.48 -31.97 13.43
CA PRO A 140 -27.31 -31.25 12.98
C PRO A 140 -27.80 -30.06 12.14
N PHE A 141 -27.77 -28.86 12.73
CA PHE A 141 -27.84 -27.58 12.04
C PHE A 141 -26.51 -27.33 11.32
N PHE A 142 -25.93 -28.36 10.69
CA PHE A 142 -25.11 -28.14 9.52
C PHE A 142 -26.10 -27.80 8.41
N MET A 143 -26.52 -26.53 8.40
CA MET A 143 -26.74 -25.85 7.14
C MET A 143 -25.45 -26.06 6.34
N ARG A 144 -25.45 -27.13 5.54
CA ARG A 144 -24.86 -27.13 4.22
C ARG A 144 -25.13 -25.74 3.66
N HIS A 145 -24.14 -24.87 3.67
CA HIS A 145 -24.01 -23.95 2.55
C HIS A 145 -23.83 -24.86 1.35
N ASN A 146 -24.96 -25.23 0.74
CA ASN A 146 -25.03 -25.40 -0.69
C ASN A 146 -24.48 -24.08 -1.23
N VAL A 147 -23.17 -24.05 -1.45
CA VAL A 147 -22.62 -23.30 -2.58
C VAL A 147 -23.36 -23.92 -3.75
N GLU A 148 -24.47 -23.30 -4.14
CA GLU A 148 -24.95 -23.42 -5.50
C GLU A 148 -23.71 -23.12 -6.33
N VAL A 149 -23.20 -24.19 -6.94
CA VAL A 149 -22.33 -24.09 -8.09
C VAL A 149 -23.18 -23.30 -9.09
N ILE A 150 -22.99 -21.99 -9.08
CA ILE A 150 -23.42 -21.15 -10.19
C ILE A 150 -22.49 -21.62 -11.30
N ASP A 151 -23.06 -22.38 -12.22
CA ASP A 151 -22.42 -22.75 -13.47
C ASP A 151 -22.14 -21.42 -14.21
N ASP A 152 -20.92 -20.88 -14.03
CA ASP A 152 -20.36 -19.76 -14.77
C ASP A 152 -20.05 -20.17 -16.24
N GLU A 153 -20.99 -20.84 -16.92
CA GLU A 153 -20.88 -21.20 -18.34
C GLU A 153 -21.37 -20.07 -19.29
N GLU A 154 -21.84 -18.93 -18.77
CA GLU A 154 -22.41 -17.86 -19.61
C GLU A 154 -21.56 -16.58 -19.75
N ASN A 155 -20.27 -16.57 -19.37
CA ASN A 155 -19.43 -15.36 -19.50
C ASN A 155 -18.39 -15.39 -20.64
N ASP A 156 -18.29 -16.48 -21.41
CA ASP A 156 -17.32 -16.58 -22.52
C ASP A 156 -17.79 -15.93 -23.84
N GLN A 157 -19.00 -15.38 -23.92
CA GLN A 157 -19.49 -14.71 -25.15
C GLN A 157 -19.41 -13.18 -25.12
N ARG A 158 -18.96 -12.55 -24.02
CA ARG A 158 -18.95 -11.09 -23.91
C ARG A 158 -17.59 -10.42 -24.15
N GLU A 159 -16.49 -11.17 -24.23
CA GLU A 159 -15.16 -10.60 -24.47
C GLU A 159 -14.81 -10.46 -25.97
N GLU A 160 -15.54 -11.07 -26.90
CA GLU A 160 -15.26 -10.92 -28.35
C GLU A 160 -15.87 -9.65 -28.98
N GLU A 161 -16.86 -8.99 -28.36
CA GLU A 161 -17.43 -7.74 -28.91
C GLU A 161 -16.65 -6.47 -28.53
N GLU A 162 -15.93 -6.42 -27.40
CA GLU A 162 -15.15 -5.22 -27.00
C GLU A 162 -13.77 -5.11 -27.69
N ALA A 163 -13.27 -6.19 -28.30
CA ALA A 163 -12.01 -6.14 -29.05
C ALA A 163 -12.12 -5.42 -30.41
N ASN A 164 -13.33 -5.24 -30.94
CA ASN A 164 -13.53 -4.60 -32.25
C ASN A 164 -13.71 -3.07 -32.19
N ASP A 165 -13.95 -2.48 -31.01
CA ASP A 165 -14.17 -1.02 -30.90
C ASP A 165 -12.91 -0.22 -30.57
N ILE A 166 -11.80 -0.87 -30.20
CA ILE A 166 -10.56 -0.17 -29.83
C ILE A 166 -9.74 0.24 -31.07
N ASP A 167 -9.87 -0.43 -32.20
CA ASP A 167 -9.03 -0.15 -33.39
C ASP A 167 -9.52 1.04 -34.23
N TYR A 168 -10.71 1.60 -33.96
CA TYR A 168 -11.25 2.71 -34.75
C TYR A 168 -10.75 4.10 -34.32
N ASN A 169 -10.22 4.26 -33.11
CA ASN A 169 -9.84 5.57 -32.56
C ASN A 169 -8.36 5.95 -32.71
N HIS A 170 -7.52 5.12 -33.33
CA HIS A 170 -6.08 5.44 -33.50
C HIS A 170 -5.66 5.91 -34.88
N ARG A 171 -6.61 6.16 -35.81
CA ARG A 171 -6.28 6.52 -37.20
C ARG A 171 -6.40 8.00 -37.58
N GLU A 172 -6.90 8.89 -36.72
CA GLU A 172 -7.14 10.30 -37.11
C GLU A 172 -6.11 11.34 -36.65
N SER A 173 -5.09 11.01 -35.86
CA SER A 173 -4.15 12.05 -35.37
C SER A 173 -2.93 12.33 -36.26
N LYS A 174 -2.94 11.93 -37.54
CA LYS A 174 -1.78 12.10 -38.44
C LYS A 174 -2.04 13.01 -39.63
N THR A 175 -2.54 14.21 -39.38
CA THR A 175 -2.52 15.31 -40.36
C THR A 175 -2.63 16.64 -39.63
N GLU A 176 -1.53 17.41 -39.63
CA GLU A 176 -1.36 18.85 -39.31
C GLU A 176 -0.07 19.02 -38.48
N ALA A 177 0.91 19.85 -38.80
CA ALA A 177 1.11 20.79 -39.89
C ALA A 177 2.63 20.94 -40.09
N SER A 178 3.10 20.70 -41.32
CA SER A 178 4.44 21.10 -41.75
C SER A 178 4.35 22.54 -42.23
N LEU A 179 4.74 23.49 -41.39
CA LEU A 179 4.98 24.87 -41.80
C LEU A 179 6.44 25.00 -42.26
N PRO A 180 6.70 25.57 -43.45
CA PRO A 180 8.05 25.84 -43.92
C PRO A 180 8.68 27.01 -43.12
N PRO A 181 10.03 27.07 -43.05
CA PRO A 181 10.73 28.18 -42.42
C PRO A 181 10.59 29.45 -43.28
N SER A 182 10.19 30.54 -42.64
CA SER A 182 10.26 31.88 -43.23
C SER A 182 11.68 32.40 -43.12
N ASP A 183 12.37 32.51 -44.27
CA ASP A 183 13.55 33.35 -44.43
C ASP A 183 13.11 34.81 -44.56
N LEU A 184 13.62 35.68 -43.68
CA LEU A 184 13.90 37.11 -43.92
C LEU A 184 14.72 37.70 -42.76
#